data_AF-A0A927CNR8-F1
#
_entry.id   AF-A0A927CNR8-F1
#
_cell.length_a   1.000
_cell.length_b   1.000
_cell.length_c   1.000
_cell.angle_alpha   90.00
_cell.angle_beta   90.00
_cell.angle_gamma   90.00
#
_symmetry.space_group_name_H-M   'P 1'
#
loop_
_entity.id
_entity.type
_entity.pdbx_description
1 polymer ?
#
loop_
_entity_poly.entity_id
_entity_poly.type
_entity_poly.pdbx_seq_one_letter_code
_entity_poly.pdbx_strand_id
1 'polypeptide(L)'
;MPDKTSVRLARIAYVAFAWLFTASIAVQVLIAGMALFVDSDSWASHASFARYFSFLPLLMALLAWIARMPKKVIWRSIGLFGMILGMFITAILSSRIGALSALHPVIALLLFWGSTVILRSSSKSVKSPASAI
;
A
#
# COMPACT_ATOMS: atom_id res chain seq x y z
N MET A 1 20.37 -3.56 19.12
CA MET A 1 18.89 -3.49 19.25
C MET A 1 18.47 -2.03 19.14
N PRO A 2 17.36 -1.67 18.48
CA PRO A 2 16.91 -0.28 18.37
C PRO A 2 16.54 0.28 19.74
N ASP A 3 16.94 1.51 20.04
CA ASP A 3 16.55 2.25 21.24
C ASP A 3 15.10 2.78 21.17
N LYS A 4 14.60 3.37 22.26
CA LYS A 4 13.21 3.87 22.36
C LYS A 4 12.91 4.98 21.34
N THR A 5 13.88 5.84 21.05
CA THR A 5 13.74 6.96 20.11
C THR A 5 13.61 6.44 18.68
N SER A 6 14.47 5.50 18.30
CA SER A 6 14.47 4.80 17.02
C SER A 6 13.15 4.05 16.78
N VAL A 7 12.63 3.36 17.81
CA VAL A 7 11.31 2.71 17.76
C VAL A 7 10.20 3.73 17.51
N ARG A 8 10.21 4.88 18.21
CA ARG A 8 9.20 5.93 18.03
C ARG A 8 9.25 6.54 16.63
N LEU A 9 10.45 6.85 16.13
CA LEU A 9 10.65 7.38 14.76
C LEU A 9 10.18 6.37 13.71
N ALA A 10 10.48 5.08 13.88
CA ALA A 10 10.00 4.04 12.97
C ALA A 10 8.47 3.93 12.96
N ARG A 11 7.78 4.13 14.09
CA ARG A 11 6.31 4.16 14.15
C ARG A 11 5.72 5.36 13.41
N ILE A 12 6.33 6.54 13.56
CA ILE A 12 5.91 7.76 12.86
C ILE A 12 6.11 7.59 11.35
N ALA A 13 7.31 7.12 10.94
CA ALA A 13 7.62 6.83 9.56
C ALA A 13 6.64 5.81 8.96
N TYR A 14 6.33 4.73 9.69
CA TYR A 14 5.33 3.74 9.26
C TYR A 14 3.97 4.39 8.93
N VAL A 15 3.46 5.26 9.81
CA VAL A 15 2.17 5.93 9.60
C VAL A 15 2.25 6.92 8.42
N ALA A 16 3.35 7.64 8.26
CA ALA A 16 3.56 8.53 7.13
C ALA A 16 3.58 7.76 5.79
N PHE A 17 4.31 6.65 5.73
CA PHE A 17 4.33 5.78 4.54
C PHE A 17 2.99 5.09 4.29
N ALA A 18 2.23 4.74 5.33
CA ALA A 18 0.88 4.21 5.17
C ALA A 18 -0.07 5.25 4.55
N TRP A 19 0.02 6.52 4.95
CA TRP A 19 -0.71 7.62 4.32
C TRP A 19 -0.29 7.81 2.86
N LEU A 20 1.01 7.89 2.60
CA LEU A 20 1.56 8.03 1.24
C LEU A 20 1.09 6.88 0.34
N PHE A 21 1.16 5.64 0.83
CA PHE A 21 0.71 4.47 0.08
C PHE A 21 -0.79 4.54 -0.22
N THR A 22 -1.62 4.84 0.79
CA THR A 22 -3.09 4.98 0.63
C THR A 22 -3.44 6.06 -0.40
N ALA A 23 -2.80 7.23 -0.31
CA ALA A 23 -3.00 8.32 -1.25
C ALA A 23 -2.54 7.94 -2.67
N SER A 24 -1.41 7.24 -2.80
CA SER A 24 -0.90 6.79 -4.10
C SER A 24 -1.88 5.84 -4.81
N ILE A 25 -2.59 4.97 -4.09
CA ILE A 25 -3.62 4.11 -4.66
C ILE A 25 -4.81 4.94 -5.18
N ALA A 26 -5.27 5.94 -4.42
CA ALA A 26 -6.35 6.83 -4.88
C ALA A 26 -5.95 7.60 -6.14
N VAL A 27 -4.71 8.11 -6.19
CA VAL A 27 -4.15 8.76 -7.38
C VAL A 27 -4.08 7.77 -8.56
N GLN A 28 -3.68 6.52 -8.34
CA GLN A 28 -3.67 5.51 -9.39
C GLN A 28 -5.05 5.26 -10.00
N VAL A 29 -6.09 5.19 -9.15
CA VAL A 29 -7.47 5.03 -9.60
C VAL A 29 -7.94 6.26 -10.38
N LEU A 30 -7.56 7.47 -9.95
CA LEU A 30 -7.82 8.70 -10.69
C LEU A 30 -7.17 8.69 -12.08
N ILE A 31 -5.88 8.32 -12.19
CA ILE A 31 -5.18 8.28 -13.48
C ILE A 31 -5.80 7.22 -14.40
N ALA A 32 -6.24 6.07 -13.86
CA ALA A 32 -7.00 5.09 -14.64
C ALA A 32 -8.33 5.67 -15.14
N GLY A 33 -9.04 6.45 -14.30
CA GLY A 33 -10.23 7.19 -14.71
C GLY A 33 -9.94 8.21 -15.81
N MET A 34 -8.85 8.97 -15.72
CA MET A 34 -8.40 9.87 -16.79
C MET A 34 -8.17 9.12 -18.10
N ALA A 35 -7.56 7.93 -18.04
CA ALA A 35 -7.32 7.09 -19.20
C ALA A 35 -8.59 6.53 -19.85
N LEU A 36 -9.66 6.36 -19.06
CA LEU A 36 -10.96 5.88 -19.54
C LEU A 36 -11.86 7.00 -20.07
N PHE A 37 -11.83 8.17 -19.43
CA PHE A 37 -12.86 9.20 -19.63
C PHE A 37 -12.34 10.50 -20.25
N VAL A 38 -11.01 10.72 -20.28
CA VAL A 38 -10.42 11.99 -20.75
C VAL A 38 -9.47 11.75 -21.92
N ASP A 39 -8.40 10.97 -21.70
CA ASP A 39 -7.34 10.75 -22.69
C ASP A 39 -6.65 9.39 -22.46
N SER A 40 -6.76 8.50 -23.44
CA SER A 40 -6.17 7.16 -23.39
C SER A 40 -4.65 7.14 -23.20
N ASP A 41 -3.94 8.20 -23.57
CA ASP A 41 -2.48 8.28 -23.36
C ASP A 41 -2.12 8.30 -21.87
N SER A 42 -3.08 8.62 -21.00
CA SER A 42 -2.94 8.54 -19.54
C SER A 42 -2.65 7.11 -19.03
N TRP A 43 -2.85 6.06 -19.83
CA TRP A 43 -2.42 4.70 -19.48
C TRP A 43 -0.91 4.59 -19.27
N ALA A 44 -0.10 5.37 -20.01
CA ALA A 44 1.36 5.42 -19.80
C ALA A 44 1.71 6.03 -18.43
N SER A 45 0.98 7.08 -18.04
CA SER A 45 1.09 7.71 -16.71
C SER A 45 0.65 6.75 -15.61
N HIS A 46 -0.45 6.02 -15.80
CA HIS A 46 -0.94 5.01 -14.85
C HIS A 46 0.09 3.89 -14.62
N ALA A 47 0.68 3.36 -15.70
CA ALA A 47 1.66 2.28 -15.63
C ALA A 47 3.01 2.74 -15.06
N SER A 48 3.44 3.98 -15.33
CA SER A 48 4.67 4.55 -14.77
C SER A 48 4.51 4.87 -13.29
N PHE A 49 3.42 5.53 -12.90
CA PHE A 49 3.17 5.94 -11.53
C PHE A 49 3.15 4.74 -10.55
N ALA A 50 2.56 3.60 -10.97
CA ALA A 50 2.52 2.36 -10.19
C ALA A 50 3.90 1.93 -9.65
N ARG A 51 4.95 2.10 -10.46
CA ARG A 51 6.29 1.57 -10.21
C ARG A 51 7.01 2.30 -9.09
N TYR A 52 6.72 3.59 -8.87
CA TYR A 52 7.35 4.37 -7.80
C TYR A 52 6.92 3.93 -6.40
N PHE A 53 5.73 3.35 -6.27
CA PHE A 53 5.13 3.01 -4.97
C PHE A 53 4.92 1.50 -4.75
N SER A 54 5.30 0.65 -5.72
CA SER A 54 5.05 -0.80 -5.68
C SER A 54 5.75 -1.50 -4.50
N PHE A 55 6.91 -0.99 -4.07
CA PHE A 55 7.70 -1.56 -2.98
C PHE A 55 7.41 -0.93 -1.60
N LEU A 56 6.55 0.11 -1.53
CA LEU A 56 6.25 0.80 -0.28
C LEU A 56 5.73 -0.14 0.82
N PRO A 57 4.87 -1.14 0.53
CA PRO A 57 4.42 -2.07 1.57
C PRO A 57 5.52 -2.94 2.18
N LEU A 58 6.60 -3.25 1.43
CA LEU A 58 7.77 -3.94 1.99
C LEU A 58 8.58 -3.02 2.92
N LEU A 59 8.75 -1.76 2.53
CA LEU A 59 9.35 -0.75 3.42
C LEU A 59 8.51 -0.59 4.69
N MET A 60 7.18 -0.57 4.57
CA MET A 60 6.28 -0.57 5.72
C MET A 60 6.44 -1.83 6.58
N ALA A 61 6.57 -3.02 6.00
CA ALA A 61 6.83 -4.25 6.74
C ALA A 61 8.14 -4.17 7.55
N LEU A 62 9.21 -3.65 6.94
CA LEU A 62 10.49 -3.41 7.59
C LEU A 62 10.37 -2.40 8.74
N LEU A 63 9.70 -1.27 8.50
CA LEU A 63 9.46 -0.25 9.52
C LEU A 63 8.63 -0.81 10.69
N ALA A 64 7.60 -1.61 10.42
CA ALA A 64 6.80 -2.27 11.45
C ALA A 64 7.64 -3.23 12.32
N TRP A 65 8.59 -3.95 11.71
CA TRP A 65 9.52 -4.80 12.42
C TRP A 65 10.47 -3.99 13.33
N ILE A 66 11.11 -2.94 12.79
CA ILE A 66 11.98 -2.03 13.56
C ILE A 66 11.20 -1.36 14.71
N ALA A 67 9.96 -0.95 14.45
CA ALA A 67 9.04 -0.34 15.40
C ALA A 67 8.49 -1.30 16.47
N ARG A 68 8.88 -2.58 16.43
CA ARG A 68 8.39 -3.66 17.31
C ARG A 68 6.86 -3.73 17.34
N MET A 69 6.22 -3.54 16.18
CA MET A 69 4.77 -3.68 16.05
C MET A 69 4.35 -5.16 16.09
N PRO A 70 3.09 -5.48 16.41
CA PRO A 70 2.60 -6.85 16.38
C PRO A 70 2.83 -7.51 15.02
N LYS A 71 3.20 -8.81 15.00
CA LYS A 71 3.46 -9.59 13.77
C LYS A 71 2.33 -9.47 12.74
N LYS A 72 1.08 -9.33 13.19
CA LYS A 72 -0.10 -9.10 12.33
C LYS A 72 0.05 -7.86 11.42
N VAL A 73 0.69 -6.78 11.90
CA VAL A 73 0.91 -5.55 11.12
C VAL A 73 1.96 -5.77 10.03
N ILE A 74 3.03 -6.51 10.35
CA ILE A 74 4.07 -6.90 9.39
C ILE A 74 3.44 -7.75 8.27
N TRP A 75 2.73 -8.82 8.63
CA TRP A 75 2.07 -9.71 7.67
C TRP A 75 0.99 -9.03 6.84
N ARG A 76 0.26 -8.07 7.40
CA ARG A 76 -0.68 -7.23 6.62
C ARG A 76 0.04 -6.40 5.57
N SER A 77 1.20 -5.83 5.91
CA SER A 77 2.01 -5.03 4.97
C SER A 77 2.60 -5.92 3.86
N ILE A 78 3.04 -7.13 4.20
CA ILE A 78 3.45 -8.15 3.21
C ILE A 78 2.26 -8.58 2.33
N GLY A 79 1.08 -8.75 2.92
CA GLY A 79 -0.14 -9.08 2.17
C GLY A 79 -0.53 -8.01 1.14
N LEU A 80 -0.37 -6.73 1.49
CA LEU A 80 -0.55 -5.63 0.53
C LEU A 80 0.46 -5.73 -0.63
N PHE A 81 1.72 -6.08 -0.35
CA PHE A 81 2.69 -6.34 -1.42
C PHE A 81 2.26 -7.52 -2.31
N GLY A 82 1.75 -8.60 -1.73
CA GLY A 82 1.19 -9.72 -2.48
C GLY A 82 0.03 -9.29 -3.40
N MET A 83 -0.85 -8.40 -2.94
CA MET A 83 -1.90 -7.82 -3.77
C MET A 83 -1.33 -6.96 -4.91
N ILE A 84 -0.26 -6.20 -4.68
CA ILE A 84 0.44 -5.47 -5.75
C ILE A 84 0.97 -6.43 -6.81
N LEU A 85 1.58 -7.56 -6.42
CA LEU A 85 1.99 -8.57 -7.40
C LEU A 85 0.80 -9.06 -8.23
N GLY A 86 -0.36 -9.29 -7.59
CA GLY A 86 -1.62 -9.60 -8.27
C GLY A 86 -2.07 -8.49 -9.25
N MET A 87 -1.90 -7.22 -8.90
CA MET A 87 -2.18 -6.09 -9.80
C MET A 87 -1.30 -6.11 -11.04
N PHE A 88 0.01 -6.32 -10.89
CA PHE A 88 0.93 -6.42 -12.03
C PHE A 88 0.63 -7.63 -12.91
N ILE A 89 0.33 -8.79 -12.31
CA ILE A 89 -0.05 -10.01 -13.05
C ILE A 89 -1.32 -9.77 -13.87
N THR A 90 -2.38 -9.26 -13.25
CA THR A 90 -3.65 -9.00 -13.94
C THR A 90 -3.53 -7.95 -15.04
N ALA A 91 -2.68 -6.94 -14.86
CA ALA A 91 -2.38 -5.94 -15.89
C ALA A 91 -1.59 -6.52 -17.07
N ILE A 92 -0.51 -7.26 -16.81
CA ILE A 92 0.34 -7.88 -17.86
C ILE A 92 -0.45 -8.90 -18.68
N LEU A 93 -1.34 -9.65 -18.02
CA LEU A 93 -2.13 -10.70 -18.66
C LEU A 93 -3.45 -10.20 -19.29
N SER A 94 -3.72 -8.88 -19.23
CA SER A 94 -4.94 -8.26 -19.78
C SER A 94 -5.22 -8.57 -21.24
N SER A 95 -4.19 -8.66 -22.07
CA SER A 95 -4.34 -8.99 -23.48
C SER A 95 -4.50 -10.50 -23.77
N ARG A 96 -4.36 -11.37 -22.76
CA ARG A 96 -4.30 -12.84 -22.92
C ARG A 96 -5.45 -13.59 -22.25
N ILE A 97 -5.95 -13.11 -21.11
CA ILE A 97 -6.96 -13.82 -20.30
C ILE A 97 -8.01 -12.82 -19.77
N GLY A 98 -8.87 -12.36 -20.67
CA GLY A 98 -9.77 -11.21 -20.44
C GLY A 98 -10.57 -11.25 -19.13
N ALA A 99 -11.18 -12.39 -18.78
CA ALA A 99 -11.98 -12.51 -17.55
C ALA A 99 -11.15 -12.40 -16.25
N LEU A 100 -9.92 -12.91 -16.23
CA LEU A 100 -9.03 -12.83 -15.07
C LEU A 100 -8.52 -11.41 -14.85
N SER A 101 -8.35 -10.63 -15.92
CA SER A 101 -7.91 -9.24 -15.84
C SER A 101 -9.00 -8.28 -15.36
N ALA A 102 -10.28 -8.67 -15.46
CA ALA A 102 -11.37 -7.94 -14.82
C ALA A 102 -11.27 -7.91 -13.28
N LEU A 103 -10.44 -8.77 -12.68
CA LEU A 103 -10.14 -8.70 -11.24
C LEU A 103 -9.27 -7.51 -10.86
N HIS A 104 -8.57 -6.88 -11.80
CA HIS A 104 -7.66 -5.75 -11.52
C HIS A 104 -8.33 -4.62 -10.70
N PRO A 105 -9.48 -4.05 -11.12
CA PRO A 105 -10.18 -3.05 -10.30
C PRO A 105 -10.65 -3.60 -8.94
N VAL A 106 -11.04 -4.87 -8.85
CA VAL A 106 -11.44 -5.48 -7.56
C VAL A 106 -10.26 -5.56 -6.60
N ILE A 107 -9.09 -5.98 -7.09
CA ILE A 107 -7.85 -6.03 -6.30
C ILE A 107 -7.44 -4.60 -5.90
N ALA A 108 -7.59 -3.60 -6.77
CA ALA A 108 -7.32 -2.20 -6.44
C ALA A 108 -8.18 -1.70 -5.26
N LEU A 109 -9.48 -2.02 -5.26
CA LEU A 109 -10.38 -1.68 -4.15
C LEU A 109 -10.01 -2.39 -2.85
N LEU A 110 -9.64 -3.68 -2.93
CA LEU A 110 -9.18 -4.45 -1.76
C LEU A 110 -7.85 -3.91 -1.22
N LEU A 111 -6.94 -3.51 -2.10
CA LEU A 111 -5.65 -2.90 -1.76
C LEU A 111 -5.87 -1.55 -1.06
N PHE A 112 -6.75 -0.70 -1.61
CA PHE A 112 -7.13 0.57 -0.99
C PHE A 112 -7.77 0.33 0.38
N TRP A 113 -8.79 -0.52 0.46
CA TRP A 113 -9.46 -0.86 1.72
C TRP A 113 -8.48 -1.39 2.76
N GLY A 114 -7.63 -2.36 2.39
CA GLY A 114 -6.61 -2.94 3.26
C GLY A 114 -5.63 -1.88 3.78
N SER A 115 -5.19 -0.94 2.93
CA SER A 115 -4.32 0.17 3.33
C SER A 115 -4.99 1.08 4.37
N THR A 116 -6.27 1.43 4.18
CA THR A 116 -7.01 2.28 5.14
C THR A 116 -7.22 1.59 6.49
N VAL A 117 -7.45 0.27 6.52
CA VAL A 117 -7.61 -0.52 7.74
C VAL A 117 -6.31 -0.54 8.56
N ILE A 118 -5.17 -0.73 7.88
CA ILE A 118 -3.85 -0.65 8.52
C ILE A 118 -3.61 0.75 9.08
N LEU A 119 -3.86 1.78 8.27
CA LEU A 119 -3.65 3.17 8.64
C LEU A 119 -4.45 3.56 9.90
N ARG A 120 -5.74 3.18 9.97
CA ARG A 120 -6.60 3.41 11.14
C ARG A 120 -6.11 2.68 12.38
N SER A 121 -5.62 1.45 12.22
CA SER A 121 -5.10 0.64 13.33
C SER A 121 -3.78 1.20 13.88
N SER A 122 -2.85 1.56 13.00
CA SER A 122 -1.51 2.03 13.37
C SER A 122 -1.51 3.46 13.91
N SER A 123 -2.41 4.32 13.45
CA SER A 123 -2.57 5.68 13.97
C SER A 123 -3.02 5.69 15.44
N LYS A 124 -3.80 4.69 15.88
CA LYS A 124 -4.15 4.52 17.30
C LYS A 124 -2.94 4.11 18.14
N SER A 125 -2.08 3.24 17.61
CA SER A 125 -0.86 2.79 18.30
C SER A 125 0.20 3.89 18.48
N VAL A 126 0.23 4.91 17.62
CA VAL A 126 1.13 6.07 17.77
C VAL A 126 0.61 7.06 18.82
N LYS A 127 -0.72 7.17 18.99
CA LYS A 127 -1.35 8.09 19.94
C LYS A 127 -1.42 7.55 21.38
N SER A 128 -1.27 6.24 21.58
CA SER A 128 -1.20 5.67 22.93
C SER A 128 0.11 6.10 23.59
N PRO A 129 0.08 6.73 24.79
CA PRO A 129 1.29 6.99 25.55
C PRO A 129 2.08 5.69 25.71
N ALA A 130 3.41 5.80 25.76
CA ALA A 130 4.28 4.68 26.11
C ALA A 130 4.04 4.30 27.58
N SER A 131 2.93 3.64 27.86
CA SER A 131 2.54 3.13 29.17
C SER A 131 1.94 1.74 28.98
N ALA A 132 2.79 0.78 28.67
CA ALA A 132 2.60 -0.63 29.00
C ALA A 132 3.81 -1.42 28.48
N ILE A 133 4.71 -1.71 29.43
CA ILE A 133 5.63 -2.88 29.48
C ILE A 133 6.75 -2.88 28.45
#